data_AF-A0A558F0M4-F1
#
_entry.id   AF-A0A558F0M4-F1
#
_cell.length_a   1.000
_cell.length_b   1.000
_cell.length_c   1.000
_cell.angle_alpha   90.00
_cell.angle_beta   90.00
_cell.angle_gamma   90.00
#
_symmetry.space_group_name_H-M   'P 1'
#
loop_
_entity.id
_entity.type
_entity.pdbx_description
1 polymer ?
#
loop_
_entity_poly.entity_id
_entity_poly.type
_entity_poly.pdbx_seq_one_letter_code
_entity_poly.pdbx_strand_id
1 'polypeptide(L)'
;MPDRTPHPSAYLHTIDLCVLRYCRETQALEILLNRRETEPFAGHWALPGIVVNGGVEDLTLNDAVERLRASKKVGMPLAWIEQVGTVGDAFRDPRCWSSSTFYLAIVSEAVQPAEHQRFFPLKDVAEASTRLPFDHNSLVTSVQERLFSKSLYSSLPLMFLGNEFSAPEAVIIFSLVLERPVLKTSIRQRLLKMIEAGYLQETGRKKSGDGGRPQATVENLKPANLYLFDRCFLE
;
A
#
# COMPACT_ATOMS: atom_id res chain seq x y z
N MET A 1 -40.96 17.96 -10.55
CA MET A 1 -39.68 17.27 -10.27
C MET A 1 -38.64 18.36 -10.11
N PRO A 2 -37.98 18.53 -8.95
CA PRO A 2 -36.91 19.52 -8.87
C PRO A 2 -35.79 19.08 -9.83
N ASP A 3 -35.33 20.04 -10.62
CA ASP A 3 -34.21 19.92 -11.54
C ASP A 3 -32.98 19.40 -10.78
N ARG A 4 -32.52 18.20 -11.15
CA ARG A 4 -31.30 17.57 -10.61
C ARG A 4 -30.12 17.86 -11.54
N THR A 5 -30.01 19.08 -12.05
CA THR A 5 -28.75 19.52 -12.65
C THR A 5 -27.70 19.51 -11.53
N PRO A 6 -26.67 18.65 -11.61
CA PRO A 6 -25.62 18.67 -10.60
C PRO A 6 -24.93 20.02 -10.70
N HIS A 7 -25.16 20.89 -9.72
CA HIS A 7 -24.34 22.07 -9.57
C HIS A 7 -22.88 21.60 -9.46
N PRO A 8 -21.96 22.14 -10.27
CA PRO A 8 -20.55 21.83 -10.11
C PRO A 8 -20.21 22.13 -8.65
N SER A 9 -19.85 21.09 -7.90
CA SER A 9 -19.52 21.25 -6.50
C SER A 9 -18.34 22.21 -6.44
N ALA A 10 -18.49 23.30 -5.69
CA ALA A 10 -17.43 24.30 -5.53
C ALA A 10 -16.14 23.72 -4.91
N TYR A 11 -16.25 22.49 -4.38
CA TYR A 11 -15.22 21.75 -3.69
C TYR A 11 -15.31 20.26 -4.04
N LEU A 12 -14.20 19.54 -4.08
CA LEU A 12 -14.16 18.07 -4.14
C LEU A 12 -13.26 17.51 -3.05
N HIS A 13 -13.79 16.59 -2.24
CA HIS A 13 -12.97 15.76 -1.36
C HIS A 13 -12.90 14.34 -1.89
N THR A 14 -11.70 13.78 -2.00
CA THR A 14 -11.47 12.40 -2.44
C THR A 14 -10.73 11.59 -1.39
N ILE A 15 -10.87 10.26 -1.50
CA ILE A 15 -10.01 9.29 -0.85
C ILE A 15 -9.26 8.54 -1.93
N ASP A 16 -7.94 8.45 -1.81
CA ASP A 16 -7.06 7.73 -2.75
C ASP A 16 -6.23 6.67 -2.00
N LEU A 17 -6.19 5.44 -2.52
CA LEU A 17 -5.41 4.34 -1.94
C LEU A 17 -4.19 4.01 -2.79
N CYS A 18 -3.00 4.14 -2.21
CA CYS A 18 -1.77 3.57 -2.76
C CYS A 18 -1.66 2.11 -2.32
N VAL A 19 -2.27 1.22 -3.12
CA VAL A 19 -2.28 -0.23 -2.85
C VAL A 19 -1.00 -0.86 -3.41
N LEU A 20 -0.14 -1.33 -2.51
CA LEU A 20 1.17 -1.89 -2.84
C LEU A 20 1.16 -3.42 -2.73
N ARG A 21 1.99 -4.06 -3.55
CA ARG A 21 2.33 -5.48 -3.42
C ARG A 21 3.82 -5.72 -3.58
N TYR A 22 4.26 -6.88 -3.13
CA TYR A 22 5.57 -7.44 -3.46
C TYR A 22 5.40 -8.50 -4.55
N CYS A 23 6.03 -8.28 -5.71
CA CYS A 23 6.07 -9.23 -6.81
C CYS A 23 7.28 -10.14 -6.63
N ARG A 24 7.05 -11.44 -6.44
CA ARG A 24 8.10 -12.40 -6.09
C ARG A 24 8.96 -12.75 -7.30
N GLU A 25 8.35 -12.77 -8.48
CA GLU A 25 8.97 -13.08 -9.77
C GLU A 25 9.97 -11.99 -10.17
N THR A 26 9.61 -10.72 -10.02
CA THR A 26 10.49 -9.58 -10.35
C THR A 26 11.30 -9.08 -9.15
N GLN A 27 11.01 -9.58 -7.96
CA GLN A 27 11.56 -9.11 -6.69
C GLN A 27 11.41 -7.58 -6.49
N ALA A 28 10.29 -7.01 -6.91
CA ALA A 28 10.04 -5.58 -6.87
C ALA A 28 8.76 -5.23 -6.08
N LEU A 29 8.72 -4.00 -5.56
CA LEU A 29 7.50 -3.39 -5.05
C LEU A 29 6.73 -2.78 -6.22
N GLU A 30 5.43 -3.04 -6.26
CA GLU A 30 4.53 -2.57 -7.30
C GLU A 30 3.30 -1.89 -6.70
N ILE A 31 2.70 -0.98 -7.45
CA ILE A 31 1.49 -0.23 -7.05
C ILE A 31 0.34 -0.50 -8.02
N LEU A 32 -0.86 -0.71 -7.47
CA LEU A 32 -2.08 -0.89 -8.22
C LEU A 32 -2.55 0.44 -8.81
N LEU A 33 -2.77 0.47 -10.11
CA LEU A 33 -3.41 1.57 -10.82
C LEU A 33 -4.65 1.08 -11.58
N ASN A 34 -5.62 1.98 -11.72
CA ASN A 34 -6.86 1.74 -12.45
C ASN A 34 -6.90 2.64 -13.68
N ARG A 35 -7.44 2.13 -14.78
CA ARG A 35 -7.73 2.93 -15.97
C ARG A 35 -8.97 3.78 -15.71
N ARG A 36 -8.86 5.10 -15.82
CA ARG A 36 -9.98 6.04 -15.63
C ARG A 36 -10.98 5.92 -16.78
N GLU A 37 -12.27 5.88 -16.45
CA GLU A 37 -13.35 5.81 -17.44
C GLU A 37 -13.90 7.19 -17.82
N THR A 38 -13.74 8.19 -16.95
CA THR A 38 -14.40 9.48 -17.08
C THR A 38 -13.41 10.64 -17.08
N GLU A 39 -13.79 11.73 -17.76
CA GLU A 39 -13.05 12.99 -17.70
C GLU A 39 -13.07 13.63 -16.29
N PRO A 40 -12.03 14.41 -15.92
CA PRO A 40 -10.81 14.65 -16.67
C PRO A 40 -9.89 13.42 -16.72
N PHE A 41 -9.01 13.35 -17.72
CA PHE A 41 -8.00 12.30 -17.90
C PHE A 41 -8.60 10.91 -18.16
N ALA A 42 -9.68 10.81 -18.94
CA ALA A 42 -10.21 9.52 -19.34
C ALA A 42 -9.13 8.68 -20.05
N GLY A 43 -9.16 7.37 -19.85
CA GLY A 43 -8.21 6.42 -20.43
C GLY A 43 -6.82 6.36 -19.78
N HIS A 44 -6.48 7.30 -18.88
CA HIS A 44 -5.19 7.32 -18.16
C HIS A 44 -5.21 6.39 -16.94
N TRP A 45 -4.04 5.92 -16.53
CA TRP A 45 -3.85 5.16 -15.28
C TRP A 45 -3.81 6.10 -14.07
N ALA A 46 -4.52 5.77 -13.01
CA ALA A 46 -4.61 6.58 -11.80
C ALA A 46 -4.73 5.70 -10.55
N LEU A 47 -4.51 6.30 -9.37
CA LEU A 47 -4.76 5.62 -8.10
C LEU A 47 -6.24 5.20 -7.99
N PRO A 48 -6.53 4.06 -7.35
CA PRO A 48 -7.87 3.75 -6.86
C PRO A 48 -8.35 4.87 -5.95
N GLY A 49 -9.40 5.57 -6.39
CA GLY A 49 -9.95 6.69 -5.62
C GLY A 49 -11.46 6.84 -5.75
N ILE A 50 -12.08 7.45 -4.75
CA ILE A 50 -13.51 7.81 -4.72
C ILE A 50 -13.69 9.26 -4.28
N VAL A 51 -14.82 9.82 -4.66
CA VAL A 51 -15.31 11.11 -4.16
C VAL A 51 -16.14 10.85 -2.91
N VAL A 52 -15.97 11.69 -1.88
CA VAL A 52 -16.64 11.55 -0.57
C VAL A 52 -17.52 12.74 -0.20
N ASN A 53 -17.65 13.75 -1.06
CA ASN A 53 -18.59 14.85 -0.84
C ASN A 53 -19.91 14.67 -1.62
N GLY A 54 -21.03 15.08 -1.02
CA GLY A 54 -22.38 14.91 -1.58
C GLY A 54 -23.44 14.67 -0.51
N GLY A 55 -24.64 14.22 -0.93
CA GLY A 55 -25.67 13.68 -0.02
C GLY A 55 -25.16 12.37 0.61
N VAL A 56 -25.21 12.29 1.93
CA VAL A 56 -24.34 11.43 2.76
C VAL A 56 -24.48 9.93 2.46
N GLU A 57 -23.49 9.33 1.79
CA GLU A 57 -23.31 7.87 1.66
C GLU A 57 -22.43 7.32 2.80
N ASP A 58 -21.35 8.04 3.12
CA ASP A 58 -20.37 7.68 4.16
C ASP A 58 -20.52 8.58 5.39
N LEU A 59 -20.57 8.01 6.60
CA LEU A 59 -20.67 8.80 7.84
C LEU A 59 -19.30 9.34 8.30
N THR A 60 -18.23 8.66 7.92
CA THR A 60 -16.84 8.96 8.28
C THR A 60 -15.89 8.71 7.10
N LEU A 61 -14.66 9.25 7.16
CA LEU A 61 -13.62 8.91 6.18
C LEU A 61 -13.29 7.41 6.20
N ASN A 62 -13.42 6.75 7.36
CA ASN A 62 -13.20 5.32 7.46
C ASN A 62 -14.25 4.52 6.67
N ASP A 63 -15.52 4.96 6.69
CA ASP A 63 -16.58 4.32 5.91
C ASP A 63 -16.29 4.44 4.41
N ALA A 64 -15.81 5.60 3.96
CA ALA A 64 -15.38 5.79 2.59
C ALA A 64 -14.19 4.90 2.21
N VAL A 65 -13.18 4.79 3.08
CA VAL A 65 -12.03 3.89 2.87
C VAL A 65 -12.50 2.44 2.74
N GLU A 66 -13.39 1.97 3.60
CA GLU A 66 -13.95 0.62 3.54
C GLU A 66 -14.77 0.40 2.27
N ARG A 67 -15.56 1.39 1.84
CA ARG A 67 -16.28 1.36 0.57
C ARG A 67 -15.34 1.26 -0.63
N LEU A 68 -14.26 2.06 -0.66
CA LEU A 68 -13.25 1.98 -1.72
C LEU A 68 -12.51 0.63 -1.69
N ARG A 69 -12.14 0.13 -0.51
CA ARG A 69 -11.52 -1.19 -0.32
C ARG A 69 -12.39 -2.32 -0.88
N ALA A 70 -13.68 -2.30 -0.60
CA ALA A 70 -14.64 -3.30 -1.07
C ALA A 70 -15.05 -3.14 -2.55
N SER A 71 -14.79 -1.98 -3.15
CA SER A 71 -15.18 -1.71 -4.55
C SER A 71 -14.30 -2.45 -5.57
N LYS A 72 -14.79 -2.55 -6.81
CA LYS A 72 -14.02 -3.07 -7.96
C LYS A 72 -12.75 -2.27 -8.29
N LYS A 73 -12.54 -1.10 -7.67
CA LYS A 73 -11.32 -0.31 -7.83
C LYS A 73 -10.15 -0.90 -7.04
N VAL A 74 -10.41 -1.61 -5.95
CA VAL A 74 -9.40 -2.37 -5.20
C VAL A 74 -9.75 -3.85 -5.31
N GLY A 75 -10.81 -4.30 -4.64
CA GLY A 75 -11.34 -5.67 -4.80
C GLY A 75 -10.34 -6.76 -4.40
N MET A 76 -9.38 -6.42 -3.54
CA MET A 76 -8.29 -7.29 -3.11
C MET A 76 -8.21 -7.29 -1.58
N PRO A 77 -7.86 -8.43 -0.95
CA PRO A 77 -7.63 -8.49 0.47
C PRO A 77 -6.35 -7.73 0.83
N LEU A 78 -6.44 -6.91 1.88
CA LEU A 78 -5.35 -6.06 2.35
C LEU A 78 -4.86 -6.57 3.71
N ALA A 79 -3.55 -6.75 3.85
CA ALA A 79 -2.89 -7.06 5.13
C ALA A 79 -2.73 -5.80 6.00
N TRP A 80 -2.66 -4.63 5.36
CA TRP A 80 -2.44 -3.36 6.05
C TRP A 80 -3.12 -2.21 5.32
N ILE A 81 -3.64 -1.25 6.09
CA ILE A 81 -4.09 0.05 5.59
C ILE A 81 -3.83 1.13 6.64
N GLU A 82 -3.29 2.28 6.24
CA GLU A 82 -3.11 3.43 7.13
C GLU A 82 -3.17 4.76 6.39
N GLN A 83 -3.71 5.79 7.05
CA GLN A 83 -3.72 7.14 6.52
C GLN A 83 -2.30 7.71 6.50
N VAL A 84 -1.90 8.31 5.38
CA VAL A 84 -0.58 8.93 5.22
C VAL A 84 -0.67 10.44 5.40
N GLY A 85 -1.64 11.07 4.75
CA GLY A 85 -1.80 12.52 4.79
C GLY A 85 -3.08 13.01 4.12
N THR A 86 -3.22 14.33 4.08
CA THR A 86 -4.24 15.02 3.29
C THR A 86 -3.58 16.17 2.56
N VAL A 87 -3.86 16.29 1.27
CA VAL A 87 -3.46 17.44 0.44
C VAL A 87 -4.71 18.21 0.05
N GLY A 88 -4.57 19.50 -0.23
CA GLY A 88 -5.67 20.28 -0.78
C GLY A 88 -5.25 21.66 -1.26
N ASP A 89 -5.68 21.99 -2.47
CA ASP A 89 -5.41 23.27 -3.12
C ASP A 89 -6.35 23.50 -4.33
N ALA A 90 -6.19 24.65 -4.97
CA ALA A 90 -7.01 25.07 -6.12
C ALA A 90 -6.55 24.51 -7.47
N PHE A 91 -5.42 23.80 -7.53
CA PHE A 91 -4.73 23.46 -8.76
C PHE A 91 -4.62 21.95 -9.00
N ARG A 92 -4.73 21.13 -7.94
CA ARG A 92 -4.59 19.68 -8.03
C ARG A 92 -5.65 19.01 -8.89
N ASP A 93 -6.86 19.57 -8.90
CA ASP A 93 -7.96 19.13 -9.77
C ASP A 93 -8.38 20.30 -10.66
N PRO A 94 -8.36 20.15 -12.00
CA PRO A 94 -8.69 21.23 -12.93
C PRO A 94 -10.15 21.69 -12.84
N ARG A 95 -11.02 20.96 -12.12
CA ARG A 95 -12.45 21.27 -12.04
C ARG A 95 -12.78 22.30 -10.96
N CYS A 96 -12.12 22.24 -9.81
CA CYS A 96 -12.44 23.07 -8.65
C CYS A 96 -11.35 22.98 -7.56
N TRP A 97 -11.50 23.76 -6.49
CA TRP A 97 -10.73 23.53 -5.27
C TRP A 97 -10.96 22.10 -4.79
N SER A 98 -9.91 21.38 -4.50
CA SER A 98 -10.02 19.97 -4.16
C SER A 98 -9.04 19.60 -3.06
N SER A 99 -9.39 18.56 -2.31
CA SER A 99 -8.50 17.90 -1.36
C SER A 99 -8.63 16.40 -1.47
N SER A 100 -7.55 15.68 -1.15
CA SER A 100 -7.55 14.23 -1.08
C SER A 100 -6.92 13.79 0.24
N THR A 101 -7.59 12.89 0.96
CA THR A 101 -6.95 12.12 2.03
C THR A 101 -6.49 10.79 1.45
N PHE A 102 -5.22 10.49 1.59
CA PHE A 102 -4.61 9.35 0.91
C PHE A 102 -3.95 8.39 1.89
N TYR A 103 -3.94 7.11 1.51
CA TYR A 103 -3.58 6.00 2.39
C TYR A 103 -2.56 5.08 1.73
N LEU A 104 -1.75 4.46 2.57
CA LEU A 104 -0.92 3.30 2.23
C LEU A 104 -1.76 2.05 2.45
N ALA A 105 -1.78 1.13 1.49
CA ALA A 105 -2.35 -0.19 1.64
C ALA A 105 -1.37 -1.26 1.15
N ILE A 106 -1.38 -2.45 1.77
CA ILE A 106 -0.55 -3.59 1.38
C ILE A 106 -1.44 -4.80 1.13
N VAL A 107 -1.32 -5.42 -0.05
CA VAL A 107 -2.09 -6.64 -0.39
C VAL A 107 -1.58 -7.84 0.42
N SER A 108 -2.49 -8.67 0.94
CA SER A 108 -2.14 -9.82 1.79
C SER A 108 -1.64 -11.06 1.04
N GLU A 109 -1.99 -11.20 -0.23
CA GLU A 109 -1.67 -12.36 -1.06
C GLU A 109 -1.55 -12.00 -2.54
N ALA A 110 -1.00 -12.91 -3.35
CA ALA A 110 -0.89 -12.69 -4.78
C ALA A 110 -2.29 -12.73 -5.42
N VAL A 111 -2.77 -11.59 -5.93
CA VAL A 111 -4.05 -11.49 -6.63
C VAL A 111 -3.81 -11.01 -8.05
N GLN A 112 -4.53 -11.63 -8.99
CA GLN A 112 -4.55 -11.19 -10.39
C GLN A 112 -5.40 -9.92 -10.51
N PRO A 113 -4.86 -8.84 -11.10
CA PRO A 113 -5.65 -7.64 -11.32
C PRO A 113 -6.78 -7.89 -12.32
N ALA A 114 -7.91 -7.21 -12.13
CA ALA A 114 -8.98 -7.17 -13.13
C ALA A 114 -8.52 -6.45 -14.42
N GLU A 115 -9.29 -6.52 -15.50
CA GLU A 115 -8.92 -5.95 -16.81
C GLU A 115 -8.60 -4.44 -16.76
N HIS A 116 -9.36 -3.68 -15.95
CA HIS A 116 -9.16 -2.24 -15.75
C HIS A 116 -8.08 -1.90 -14.72
N GLN A 117 -7.42 -2.91 -14.15
CA GLN A 117 -6.40 -2.78 -13.12
C GLN A 117 -5.05 -3.26 -13.65
N ARG A 118 -3.97 -2.65 -13.18
CA ARG A 118 -2.61 -3.14 -13.45
C ARG A 118 -1.67 -2.71 -12.35
N PHE A 119 -0.72 -3.58 -12.02
CA PHE A 119 0.40 -3.25 -11.16
C PHE A 119 1.56 -2.67 -11.97
N PHE A 120 2.11 -1.56 -11.49
CA PHE A 120 3.27 -0.88 -12.06
C PHE A 120 4.41 -0.87 -11.05
N PRO A 121 5.68 -0.88 -11.47
CA PRO A 121 6.80 -0.70 -10.54
C PRO A 121 6.61 0.57 -9.72
N LEU A 122 6.67 0.45 -8.39
CA LEU A 122 6.43 1.57 -7.47
C LEU A 122 7.39 2.72 -7.75
N LYS A 123 8.66 2.39 -8.01
CA LYS A 123 9.73 3.36 -8.29
C LYS A 123 9.45 4.20 -9.54
N ASP A 124 9.01 3.56 -10.63
CA ASP A 124 8.70 4.27 -11.88
C ASP A 124 7.56 5.28 -11.69
N VAL A 125 6.59 4.97 -10.83
CA VAL A 125 5.49 5.88 -10.50
C VAL A 125 5.98 6.99 -9.56
N ALA A 126 6.74 6.68 -8.52
CA ALA A 126 7.25 7.67 -7.57
C ALA A 126 8.21 8.68 -8.20
N GLU A 127 9.03 8.24 -9.16
CA GLU A 127 9.96 9.09 -9.93
C GLU A 127 9.28 9.78 -11.12
N ALA A 128 7.97 9.57 -11.31
CA ALA A 128 7.17 10.12 -12.41
C ALA A 128 7.63 9.71 -13.83
N SER A 129 8.38 8.60 -13.95
CA SER A 129 8.62 7.90 -15.23
C SER A 129 7.29 7.35 -15.80
N THR A 130 6.41 6.88 -14.92
CA THR A 130 4.99 6.65 -15.23
C THR A 130 4.16 7.82 -14.70
N ARG A 131 3.73 8.72 -15.60
CA ARG A 131 2.95 9.91 -15.22
C ARG A 131 1.50 9.55 -14.95
N LEU A 132 0.99 10.02 -13.81
CA LEU A 132 -0.38 9.85 -13.38
C LEU A 132 -1.14 11.18 -13.48
N PRO A 133 -2.47 11.15 -13.66
CA PRO A 133 -3.34 12.30 -13.56
C PRO A 133 -3.22 13.05 -12.22
N PHE A 134 -3.61 14.32 -12.24
CA PHE A 134 -3.63 15.19 -11.06
C PHE A 134 -2.25 15.29 -10.40
N ASP A 135 -2.19 15.19 -9.08
CA ASP A 135 -1.01 15.17 -8.23
C ASP A 135 -0.66 13.75 -7.72
N HIS A 136 -1.21 12.70 -8.36
CA HIS A 136 -1.11 11.33 -7.84
C HIS A 136 0.34 10.83 -7.68
N ASN A 137 1.28 11.22 -8.56
CA ASN A 137 2.69 10.87 -8.40
C ASN A 137 3.24 11.39 -7.04
N SER A 138 2.89 12.61 -6.63
CA SER A 138 3.30 13.19 -5.35
C SER A 138 2.70 12.47 -4.14
N LEU A 139 1.46 11.98 -4.26
CA LEU A 139 0.84 11.12 -3.23
C LEU A 139 1.62 9.81 -3.08
N VAL A 140 2.01 9.20 -4.21
CA VAL A 140 2.80 7.96 -4.22
C VAL A 140 4.18 8.17 -3.59
N THR A 141 4.88 9.27 -3.92
CA THR A 141 6.16 9.62 -3.27
C THR A 141 6.01 9.73 -1.76
N SER A 142 4.97 10.44 -1.29
CA SER A 142 4.69 10.57 0.16
C SER A 142 4.39 9.23 0.83
N VAL A 143 3.70 8.32 0.12
CA VAL A 143 3.44 6.96 0.61
C VAL A 143 4.71 6.12 0.67
N GLN A 144 5.60 6.21 -0.33
CA GLN A 144 6.88 5.52 -0.32
C GLN A 144 7.75 6.00 0.85
N GLU A 145 7.83 7.32 1.09
CA GLU A 145 8.53 7.90 2.24
C GLU A 145 7.95 7.43 3.57
N ARG A 146 6.62 7.35 3.69
CA ARG A 146 5.96 6.81 4.88
C ARG A 146 6.30 5.34 5.10
N LEU A 147 6.25 4.54 4.04
CA LEU A 147 6.60 3.13 4.08
C LEU A 147 8.06 2.94 4.52
N PHE A 148 9.00 3.67 3.92
CA PHE A 148 10.41 3.68 4.29
C PHE A 148 10.58 4.04 5.78
N SER A 149 10.06 5.20 6.19
CA SER A 149 10.26 5.76 7.53
C SER A 149 9.71 4.85 8.61
N LYS A 150 8.51 4.30 8.40
CA LYS A 150 7.87 3.39 9.36
C LYS A 150 8.55 2.03 9.42
N SER A 151 9.18 1.59 8.33
CA SER A 151 9.92 0.32 8.27
C SER A 151 11.24 0.36 9.04
N LEU A 152 11.78 1.55 9.32
CA LEU A 152 12.96 1.70 10.16
C LEU A 152 12.74 1.13 11.56
N TYR A 153 11.53 1.29 12.12
CA TYR A 153 11.24 0.94 13.52
C TYR A 153 10.07 -0.02 13.70
N SER A 154 9.47 -0.54 12.62
CA SER A 154 8.33 -1.47 12.74
C SER A 154 8.49 -2.72 11.89
N SER A 155 7.58 -3.68 12.09
CA SER A 155 7.46 -4.89 11.30
C SER A 155 6.68 -4.70 9.99
N LEU A 156 6.41 -3.45 9.56
CA LEU A 156 5.57 -3.14 8.41
C LEU A 156 5.97 -3.88 7.11
N PRO A 157 7.26 -4.01 6.75
CA PRO A 157 7.65 -4.78 5.56
C PRO A 157 7.20 -6.24 5.56
N LEU A 158 6.97 -6.85 6.73
CA LEU A 158 6.52 -8.24 6.79
C LEU A 158 5.08 -8.41 6.28
N MET A 159 4.28 -7.34 6.21
CA MET A 159 2.91 -7.38 5.69
C MET A 159 2.83 -7.77 4.21
N PHE A 160 3.91 -7.58 3.46
CA PHE A 160 4.01 -8.02 2.06
C PHE A 160 4.20 -9.54 1.90
N LEU A 161 4.59 -10.26 2.97
CA LEU A 161 4.98 -11.67 2.88
C LEU A 161 3.83 -12.63 3.20
N GLY A 162 2.68 -12.11 3.64
CA GLY A 162 1.54 -12.88 4.11
C GLY A 162 1.78 -13.49 5.51
N ASN A 163 0.96 -14.48 5.86
CA ASN A 163 0.99 -15.05 7.21
C ASN A 163 2.18 -15.97 7.48
N GLU A 164 2.80 -16.57 6.44
CA GLU A 164 3.93 -17.48 6.63
C GLU A 164 5.09 -17.12 5.70
N PHE A 165 6.25 -16.84 6.32
CA PHE A 165 7.45 -16.42 5.60
C PHE A 165 8.73 -16.94 6.25
N SER A 166 9.83 -16.88 5.51
CA SER A 166 11.17 -17.25 5.95
C SER A 166 12.05 -16.02 6.22
N ALA A 167 13.11 -16.20 7.00
CA ALA A 167 14.05 -15.11 7.29
C ALA A 167 14.71 -14.51 6.02
N PRO A 168 15.06 -15.28 4.97
CA PRO A 168 15.55 -14.70 3.71
C PRO A 168 14.51 -13.81 3.00
N GLU A 169 13.23 -14.19 2.98
CA GLU A 169 12.17 -13.34 2.43
C GLU A 169 12.04 -12.02 3.21
N ALA A 170 12.12 -12.09 4.54
CA ALA A 170 12.15 -10.90 5.39
C ALA A 170 13.36 -10.00 5.04
N VAL A 171 14.55 -10.57 4.84
CA VAL A 171 15.74 -9.79 4.42
C VAL A 171 15.50 -9.07 3.10
N ILE A 172 14.91 -9.75 2.11
CA ILE A 172 14.63 -9.17 0.79
C ILE A 172 13.66 -7.99 0.94
N ILE A 173 12.51 -8.19 1.59
CA ILE A 173 11.50 -7.14 1.64
C ILE A 173 11.95 -5.92 2.45
N PHE A 174 12.67 -6.12 3.55
CA PHE A 174 13.26 -5.01 4.30
C PHE A 174 14.32 -4.29 3.47
N SER A 175 15.11 -5.01 2.66
CA SER A 175 16.11 -4.38 1.81
C SER A 175 15.49 -3.56 0.67
N LEU A 176 14.39 -4.05 0.09
CA LEU A 176 13.63 -3.34 -0.94
C LEU A 176 13.01 -2.06 -0.39
N VAL A 177 12.32 -2.16 0.76
CA VAL A 177 11.66 -1.00 1.38
C VAL A 177 12.65 0.04 1.89
N LEU A 178 13.78 -0.40 2.45
CA LEU A 178 14.82 0.51 2.96
C LEU A 178 15.83 0.94 1.89
N GLU A 179 15.63 0.52 0.64
CA GLU A 179 16.45 0.87 -0.52
C GLU A 179 17.96 0.61 -0.29
N ARG A 180 18.28 -0.38 0.54
CA ARG A 180 19.66 -0.79 0.86
C ARG A 180 19.70 -2.22 1.37
N PRO A 181 20.80 -2.97 1.16
CA PRO A 181 20.95 -4.30 1.73
C PRO A 181 20.86 -4.28 3.26
N VAL A 182 20.01 -5.14 3.81
CA VAL A 182 19.89 -5.35 5.27
C VAL A 182 20.62 -6.63 5.68
N LEU A 183 21.34 -6.56 6.80
CA LEU A 183 22.07 -7.71 7.34
C LEU A 183 21.11 -8.81 7.82
N LYS A 184 21.42 -10.06 7.45
CA LYS A 184 20.66 -11.24 7.88
C LYS A 184 20.60 -11.37 9.42
N THR A 185 21.65 -10.96 10.11
CA THR A 185 21.74 -10.96 11.58
C THR A 185 20.73 -10.00 12.20
N SER A 186 20.60 -8.79 11.68
CA SER A 186 19.64 -7.79 12.16
C SER A 186 18.19 -8.26 12.00
N ILE A 187 17.86 -8.88 10.87
CA ILE A 187 16.52 -9.45 10.64
C ILE A 187 16.26 -10.62 11.59
N ARG A 188 17.23 -11.53 11.77
CA ARG A 188 17.08 -12.63 12.74
C ARG A 188 16.79 -12.12 14.15
N GLN A 189 17.53 -11.11 14.62
CA GLN A 189 17.29 -10.52 15.94
C GLN A 189 15.89 -9.92 16.06
N ARG A 190 15.41 -9.24 15.02
CA ARG A 190 14.04 -8.70 14.98
C ARG A 190 12.98 -9.79 15.02
N LEU A 191 13.14 -10.86 14.24
CA LEU A 191 12.21 -11.99 14.25
C LEU A 191 12.19 -12.69 15.62
N LEU A 192 13.34 -12.85 16.28
CA LEU A 192 13.42 -13.40 17.64
C LEU A 192 12.64 -12.55 18.65
N LYS A 193 12.82 -11.23 18.65
CA LYS A 193 12.03 -10.32 19.51
C LYS A 193 10.52 -10.46 19.29
N MET A 194 10.10 -10.63 18.03
CA MET A 194 8.69 -10.84 17.71
C MET A 194 8.18 -12.22 18.17
N ILE A 195 9.00 -13.27 18.14
CA ILE A 195 8.66 -14.58 18.72
C ILE A 195 8.50 -14.47 20.23
N GLU A 196 9.46 -13.84 20.92
CA GLU A 196 9.41 -13.60 22.37
C GLU A 196 8.17 -12.79 22.79
N ALA A 197 7.76 -11.82 21.96
CA ALA A 197 6.56 -11.03 22.16
C ALA A 197 5.25 -11.71 21.70
N GLY A 198 5.30 -12.95 21.21
CA GLY A 198 4.15 -13.71 20.74
C GLY A 198 3.47 -13.15 19.49
N TYR A 199 4.23 -12.46 18.63
CA TYR A 199 3.78 -12.04 17.29
C TYR A 199 4.05 -13.12 16.25
N LEU A 200 5.12 -13.91 16.42
CA LEU A 200 5.52 -14.95 15.50
C LEU A 200 5.65 -16.31 16.20
N GLN A 201 5.47 -17.39 15.43
CA GLN A 201 5.71 -18.76 15.88
C GLN A 201 6.48 -19.54 14.82
N GLU A 202 7.47 -20.34 15.23
CA GLU A 202 8.10 -21.29 14.31
C GLU A 202 7.11 -22.36 13.88
N THR A 203 7.04 -22.62 12.57
CA THR A 203 6.05 -23.55 12.02
C THR A 203 6.51 -25.00 12.02
N GLY A 204 7.82 -25.25 12.17
CA GLY A 204 8.47 -26.53 11.88
C GLY A 204 8.51 -26.91 10.39
N ARG A 205 7.84 -26.14 9.52
CA ARG A 205 7.81 -26.31 8.07
C ARG A 205 9.07 -25.69 7.45
N LYS A 206 9.37 -26.11 6.22
CA LYS A 206 10.40 -25.48 5.40
C LYS A 206 9.84 -25.16 4.03
N LYS A 207 10.14 -23.96 3.52
CA LYS A 207 9.89 -23.61 2.12
C LYS A 207 11.15 -23.88 1.30
N SER A 208 10.98 -24.59 0.18
CA SER A 208 11.99 -24.68 -0.86
C SER A 208 11.94 -23.38 -1.66
N GLY A 209 13.06 -22.65 -1.71
CA GLY A 209 13.21 -21.53 -2.65
C GLY A 209 13.70 -22.00 -4.01
N ASP A 210 13.74 -21.12 -5.00
CA ASP A 210 14.30 -21.40 -6.33
C ASP A 210 15.78 -21.82 -6.23
N GLY A 211 16.03 -23.13 -6.27
CA GLY A 211 17.37 -23.72 -6.35
C GLY A 211 18.18 -23.80 -5.05
N GLY A 212 17.59 -23.53 -3.88
CA GLY A 212 18.30 -23.45 -2.58
C GLY A 212 17.92 -24.50 -1.54
N ARG A 213 18.72 -24.61 -0.46
CA ARG A 213 18.38 -25.44 0.73
C ARG A 213 17.04 -24.96 1.32
N PRO A 214 16.12 -25.87 1.70
CA PRO A 214 14.86 -25.49 2.34
C PRO A 214 15.06 -24.62 3.58
N GLN A 215 14.30 -23.53 3.69
CA GLN A 215 14.40 -22.54 4.76
C GLN A 215 13.24 -22.70 5.74
N ALA A 216 13.54 -22.68 7.04
CA ALA A 216 12.51 -22.69 8.08
C ALA A 216 11.60 -21.46 7.97
N THR A 217 10.32 -21.64 8.25
CA THR A 217 9.32 -20.56 8.22
C THR A 217 8.80 -20.24 9.61
N VAL A 218 8.31 -19.01 9.73
CA VAL A 218 7.55 -18.51 10.88
C VAL A 218 6.16 -18.11 10.40
N GLU A 219 5.18 -18.26 11.29
CA GLU A 219 3.81 -17.83 11.10
C GLU A 219 3.52 -16.57 11.93
N ASN A 220 2.86 -15.59 11.31
CA ASN A 220 2.42 -14.36 11.95
C ASN A 220 1.08 -14.58 12.65
N LEU A 221 1.12 -14.60 13.98
CA LEU A 221 -0.05 -14.81 14.84
C LEU A 221 -0.92 -13.55 14.96
N LYS A 222 -0.39 -12.38 14.57
CA LYS A 222 -1.05 -11.07 14.69
C LYS A 222 -0.95 -10.28 13.37
N PRO A 223 -1.52 -10.79 12.26
CA PRO A 223 -1.31 -10.25 10.91
C PRO A 223 -1.80 -8.81 10.72
N ALA A 224 -2.74 -8.32 11.55
CA ALA A 224 -3.24 -6.95 11.51
C ALA A 224 -2.52 -5.99 12.47
N ASN A 225 -1.49 -6.43 13.20
CA ASN A 225 -0.79 -5.61 14.19
C ASN A 225 0.68 -5.46 13.83
N LEU A 226 1.19 -4.23 13.94
CA LEU A 226 2.61 -3.97 13.81
C LEU A 226 3.30 -4.20 15.15
N TYR A 227 4.42 -4.90 15.09
CA TYR A 227 5.41 -4.87 16.17
C TYR A 227 6.31 -3.65 15.97
N LEU A 228 6.45 -2.84 17.01
CA LEU A 228 7.38 -1.71 17.04
C LEU A 228 8.66 -2.14 17.75
N PHE A 229 9.80 -1.90 17.13
CA PHE A 229 11.11 -2.23 17.66
C PHE A 229 11.68 -1.03 18.43
N ASP A 230 12.30 -1.29 19.58
CA ASP A 230 12.94 -0.24 20.40
C ASP A 230 14.13 0.44 19.70
N ARG A 231 14.69 -0.21 18.67
CA ARG A 231 15.81 0.31 17.88
C ARG A 231 15.47 0.34 16.41
N CYS A 232 15.73 1.49 15.78
CA CYS A 232 15.63 1.66 14.35
C CYS A 232 16.67 0.83 13.60
N PHE A 233 16.49 0.65 12.29
CA PHE A 233 17.56 0.20 11.39
C PHE A 233 18.64 1.28 11.17
N LEU A 234 18.42 2.49 11.67
CA LEU A 234 19.44 3.53 11.72
C LEU A 234 20.35 3.23 12.91
N GLU A 235 21.35 2.39 12.68
CA GLU A 235 22.59 2.18 13.47
C GLU A 235 23.41 1.07 12.82
#